data_AF-T2T7D9-F1
#
_entry.id   AF-T2T7D9-F1
#
_cell.length_a   1.000
_cell.length_b   1.000
_cell.length_c   1.000
_cell.angle_alpha   90.00
_cell.angle_beta   90.00
_cell.angle_gamma   90.00
#
_symmetry.space_group_name_H-M   'P 1'
#
loop_
_entity.id
_entity.type
_entity.pdbx_description
1 polymer ?
#
loop_
_entity_poly.entity_id
_entity_poly.type
_entity_poly.pdbx_seq_one_letter_code
_entity_poly.pdbx_strand_id
1 'polypeptide(L)' 'MAKMNAPDGVAVWVNEDRCKGCDICVSVCPAGVLGMGIEKERVLGKVAKVAY' A
#
# COMPACT_ATOMS: atom_id res chain seq x y z
N MET A 1 -2.18 8.91 -8.99
CA MET A 1 -1.82 10.28 -8.55
C MET A 1 -2.68 10.62 -7.35
N ALA A 2 -2.11 11.20 -6.30
CA ALA A 2 -2.86 11.60 -5.11
C ALA A 2 -3.86 12.71 -5.46
N LYS A 3 -5.13 12.49 -5.12
CA LYS A 3 -6.25 13.44 -5.30
C LYS A 3 -6.44 14.34 -4.08
N MET A 4 -5.81 14.00 -2.95
CA MET A 4 -5.85 14.74 -1.70
C MET A 4 -4.58 14.51 -0.89
N ASN A 5 -4.33 15.34 0.11
CA ASN A 5 -3.29 15.10 1.11
C ASN A 5 -3.80 14.11 2.18
N ALA A 6 -2.88 13.34 2.78
CA ALA A 6 -3.22 12.52 3.93
C ALA A 6 -3.56 13.42 5.14
N PRO A 7 -4.65 13.14 5.88
CA PRO A 7 -5.00 13.91 7.07
C PRO A 7 -4.02 13.68 8.21
N ASP A 8 -3.66 14.76 8.90
CA ASP A 8 -2.75 14.72 10.03
C ASP A 8 -3.34 13.90 11.20
N GLY A 9 -2.52 13.06 11.83
CA GLY A 9 -2.90 12.26 13.00
C GLY A 9 -3.66 10.96 12.70
N VAL A 10 -3.86 10.59 11.42
CA VAL A 10 -4.45 9.29 11.04
C VAL A 10 -3.38 8.34 10.55
N ALA A 11 -3.07 7.31 11.34
CA ALA A 11 -2.09 6.30 10.98
C ALA A 11 -2.66 5.28 9.97
N VAL A 12 -1.85 4.95 8.96
CA VAL A 12 -2.13 3.88 7.98
C VAL A 12 -1.07 2.80 8.14
N TRP A 13 -1.50 1.54 8.11
CA TRP A 13 -0.62 0.38 8.24
C TRP A 13 -1.12 -0.77 7.37
N VAL A 14 -0.23 -1.71 7.06
CA VAL A 14 -0.55 -2.91 6.28
C VAL A 14 -0.06 -4.13 7.05
N ASN A 15 -0.91 -5.15 7.18
CA ASN A 15 -0.45 -6.48 7.60
C ASN A 15 0.16 -7.20 6.39
N GLU A 16 1.48 -7.30 6.38
CA GLU A 16 2.22 -7.89 5.27
C GLU A 16 1.96 -9.39 5.16
N ASP A 17 1.83 -10.13 6.27
CA ASP A 17 1.55 -11.57 6.27
C ASP A 17 0.23 -11.91 5.57
N ARG A 18 -0.76 -11.02 5.65
CA ARG A 18 -2.08 -11.18 5.01
C ARG A 18 -2.18 -10.55 3.62
N CYS A 19 -1.14 -9.89 3.15
CA CYS A 19 -1.15 -9.21 1.87
C CYS A 19 -1.11 -10.22 0.71
N LYS A 20 -2.12 -10.16 -0.17
CA LYS A 20 -2.18 -10.97 -1.39
C LYS A 20 -1.34 -10.42 -2.54
N GLY A 21 -0.92 -9.15 -2.46
CA GLY A 21 -0.24 -8.46 -3.55
C GLY A 21 -1.16 -8.09 -4.72
N CYS A 22 -2.45 -7.85 -4.49
CA CYS A 22 -3.42 -7.56 -5.56
C CYS A 22 -3.42 -6.09 -6.05
N ASP A 23 -2.70 -5.19 -5.39
CA ASP A 23 -2.56 -3.77 -5.78
C ASP A 23 -3.84 -2.90 -5.75
N ILE A 24 -4.96 -3.47 -5.29
CA ILE A 24 -6.25 -2.75 -5.24
C ILE A 24 -6.17 -1.56 -4.28
N CYS A 25 -5.61 -1.74 -3.08
CA CYS A 25 -5.52 -0.68 -2.07
C CYS A 25 -4.70 0.53 -2.54
N VAL A 26 -3.62 0.31 -3.30
CA VAL A 26 -2.79 1.37 -3.89
C VAL A 26 -3.57 2.11 -4.97
N SER A 27 -4.28 1.38 -5.85
CA SER A 27 -5.05 1.99 -6.94
C SER A 27 -6.19 2.91 -6.48
N VAL A 28 -6.80 2.59 -5.34
CA VAL A 28 -7.93 3.34 -4.80
C VAL A 28 -7.53 4.40 -3.78
N CYS A 29 -6.26 4.42 -3.35
CA CYS A 29 -5.80 5.35 -2.31
C CYS A 29 -5.84 6.80 -2.83
N PRO A 30 -6.73 7.66 -2.30
CA PRO A 30 -6.81 9.04 -2.78
C PRO A 30 -5.64 9.88 -2.29
N ALA A 31 -5.04 9.52 -1.15
CA ALA A 31 -3.89 10.22 -0.58
C ALA A 31 -2.54 9.76 -1.17
N GLY A 32 -2.51 8.61 -1.85
CA GLY A 32 -1.28 8.08 -2.45
C GLY A 32 -0.22 7.59 -1.45
N VAL A 33 -0.59 7.30 -0.20
CA VAL A 33 0.33 6.87 0.89
C VAL A 33 0.64 5.37 0.87
N LEU A 34 0.13 4.63 -0.11
CA LEU A 34 0.37 3.20 -0.26
C LEU A 34 1.13 2.96 -1.57
N GLY A 35 2.08 2.04 -1.55
CA GLY A 35 2.79 1.56 -2.73
C GLY A 35 2.99 0.05 -2.69
N MET A 36 3.57 -0.49 -3.76
CA MET A 36 3.94 -1.91 -3.86
C MET A 36 5.46 -2.06 -3.77
N GLY A 37 5.92 -2.88 -2.83
CA GLY A 37 7.29 -3.38 -2.74
C GLY A 37 7.42 -4.71 -3.50
N ILE A 38 8.62 -4.97 -4.00
CA ILE A 38 8.97 -6.24 -4.65
C ILE A 38 9.44 -7.24 -3.60
N GLU A 39 8.79 -8.40 -3.52
CA GLU A 39 9.19 -9.51 -2.65
C GLU A 39 8.99 -10.84 -3.39
N LYS A 40 10.10 -11.48 -3.77
CA LYS A 40 10.15 -12.59 -4.74
C LYS A 40 9.55 -13.88 -4.19
N GLU A 41 9.47 -13.99 -2.87
CA GLU A 41 9.01 -15.15 -2.10
C GLU A 41 7.48 -15.22 -2.03
N ARG A 42 6.79 -14.11 -2.35
CA ARG A 42 5.32 -14.06 -2.39
C ARG A 42 4.84 -14.60 -3.74
N VAL A 43 3.65 -15.21 -3.76
CA VAL A 43 3.05 -15.77 -4.99
C VAL A 43 3.00 -14.79 -6.16
N LEU A 44 2.69 -13.51 -5.89
CA LEU A 44 2.65 -12.46 -6.91
C LEU A 44 3.91 -11.60 -6.99
N GLY A 45 4.97 -11.96 -6.26
CA GLY A 45 6.24 -11.24 -6.27
C GLY A 45 6.20 -9.84 -5.66
N LYS A 46 5.11 -9.47 -4.96
CA LYS A 46 4.89 -8.10 -4.45
C LYS A 46 4.05 -8.05 -3.18
N VAL A 47 4.28 -7.01 -2.38
CA VAL A 47 3.59 -6.72 -1.11
C VAL A 47 3.26 -5.24 -1.02
N ALA A 48 2.14 -4.88 -0.40
CA ALA A 48 1.80 -3.47 -0.18
C ALA A 48 2.63 -2.91 0.98
N LYS A 49 3.22 -1.72 0.79
CA LYS A 49 3.99 -0.98 1.80
C LYS A 49 3.37 0.42 1.98
N VAL A 50 3.48 0.97 3.18
CA VAL A 50 3.10 2.36 3.45
C VAL A 50 4.27 3.26 3.08
N ALA A 51 4.02 4.21 2.18
CA ALA A 51 4.96 5.26 1.82
C ALA A 51 4.73 6.45 2.75
N TYR A 52 5.76 6.79 3.54
CA TYR A 52 5.80 7.98 4.40
C TYR A 52 6.20 9.23 3.61
#